data_AF-A0A7Y7YLF5-F1
#
_entry.id   AF-A0A7Y7YLF5-F1
#
_cell.length_a   1.000
_cell.length_b   1.000
_cell.length_c   1.000
_cell.angle_alpha   90.00
_cell.angle_beta   90.00
_cell.angle_gamma   90.00
#
_symmetry.space_group_name_H-M   'P 1'
#
loop_
_entity.id
_entity.type
_entity.pdbx_description
1 polymer ?
#
loop_
_entity_poly.entity_id
_entity_poly.type
_entity_poly.pdbx_seq_one_letter_code
_entity_poly.pdbx_strand_id
1 'polypeptide(L)'
;MSDRIDYQIEKYSFTEIEETPRLSRQWEEVREEYHREPQDAEQRLRLALLNVDYVTSFELPFRLLLLRAPQLIDKLRDELQLSQKSVVINDNKRGEVYSIKADLSAVPDAFRYRFSNRIRRIEPGGTPATAYQQIALQVRNPRERLKIALESGLQVNALDGLFWLGLQRIAADISVLRQSGMAIATAERNVFDSLTGTIRTIPTYSLNPEIAR
;
A
#
# COMPACT_ATOMS: atom_id res chain seq x y z
N MET A 1 -20.94 -9.49 16.05
CA MET A 1 -20.42 -8.22 15.48
C MET A 1 -18.95 -8.46 15.19
N SER A 2 -18.49 -8.36 13.94
CA SER A 2 -17.12 -8.78 13.60
C SER A 2 -16.09 -7.76 14.08
N ASP A 3 -15.06 -8.22 14.79
CA ASP A 3 -13.87 -7.49 15.23
C ASP A 3 -12.93 -7.14 14.04
N ARG A 4 -13.52 -6.66 12.94
CA ARG A 4 -12.90 -6.44 11.63
C ARG A 4 -12.93 -4.95 11.31
N ILE A 5 -11.90 -4.46 10.60
CA ILE A 5 -11.87 -3.11 10.05
C ILE A 5 -12.24 -3.18 8.57
N ASP A 6 -13.23 -2.39 8.15
CA ASP A 6 -13.68 -2.30 6.76
C ASP A 6 -13.26 -0.98 6.12
N TYR A 7 -12.61 -1.07 4.96
CA TYR A 7 -12.26 0.06 4.11
C TYR A 7 -13.20 0.11 2.92
N GLN A 8 -14.20 0.99 2.99
CA GLN A 8 -15.15 1.21 1.90
C GLN A 8 -14.66 2.36 1.03
N ILE A 9 -14.34 2.04 -0.22
CA ILE A 9 -13.75 2.96 -1.17
C ILE A 9 -14.85 3.56 -2.03
N GLU A 10 -15.02 4.87 -1.92
CA GLU A 10 -16.00 5.63 -2.70
C GLU A 10 -15.36 6.33 -3.90
N LYS A 11 -14.10 6.74 -3.74
CA LYS A 11 -13.26 7.28 -4.82
C LYS A 11 -11.84 6.79 -4.62
N TYR A 12 -11.22 6.31 -5.69
CA TYR A 12 -9.81 5.90 -5.68
C TYR A 12 -9.21 6.16 -7.04
N SER A 13 -8.24 7.06 -7.09
CA SER A 13 -7.50 7.39 -8.31
C SER A 13 -6.03 7.44 -7.96
N PHE A 14 -5.30 6.48 -8.52
CA PHE A 14 -3.87 6.39 -8.46
C PHE A 14 -3.38 6.19 -9.90
N THR A 15 -2.71 7.20 -10.44
CA THR A 15 -2.37 7.25 -11.87
C THR A 15 -1.00 7.89 -12.04
N GLU A 16 -0.23 7.37 -12.98
CA GLU A 16 1.00 8.01 -13.46
C GLU A 16 0.62 9.20 -14.36
N ILE A 17 1.36 10.30 -14.32
CA ILE A 17 0.99 11.55 -15.00
C ILE A 17 1.03 11.39 -16.53
N GLU A 18 2.00 10.63 -17.04
CA GLU A 18 2.21 10.34 -18.46
C GLU A 18 1.70 8.93 -18.82
N GLU A 19 0.73 8.40 -18.05
CA GLU A 19 0.21 7.06 -18.28
C GLU A 19 -0.39 6.96 -19.68
N THR A 20 0.12 6.03 -20.50
CA THR A 20 -0.41 5.82 -21.83
C THR A 20 -1.82 5.20 -21.77
N PRO A 21 -2.71 5.48 -22.75
CA PRO A 21 -4.04 4.86 -22.79
C PRO A 21 -4.00 3.32 -22.77
N ARG A 22 -2.92 2.73 -23.30
CA ARG A 22 -2.67 1.29 -23.27
C ARG A 22 -2.43 0.80 -21.84
N LEU A 23 -1.54 1.44 -21.09
CA LEU A 23 -1.27 1.08 -19.69
C LEU A 23 -2.51 1.28 -18.81
N SER A 24 -3.23 2.39 -19.00
CA SER A 24 -4.49 2.63 -18.28
C SER A 24 -5.48 1.48 -18.49
N ARG A 25 -5.63 1.02 -19.75
CA ARG A 25 -6.50 -0.11 -20.08
C ARG A 25 -6.03 -1.43 -19.48
N GLN A 26 -4.73 -1.73 -19.55
CA GLN A 26 -4.18 -2.95 -18.93
C GLN A 26 -4.45 -3.00 -17.42
N TRP A 27 -4.29 -1.87 -16.73
CA TRP A 27 -4.59 -1.78 -15.30
C TRP A 27 -6.09 -1.89 -14.99
N GLU A 28 -6.95 -1.40 -15.88
CA GLU A 28 -8.40 -1.56 -15.75
C GLU A 28 -8.80 -3.04 -15.89
N GLU A 29 -8.28 -3.74 -16.91
CA GLU A 29 -8.52 -5.17 -17.12
C GLU A 29 -8.06 -6.00 -15.91
N VAL A 30 -6.87 -5.70 -15.37
CA VAL A 30 -6.35 -6.33 -14.15
C VAL A 30 -7.28 -6.11 -12.94
N ARG A 31 -7.82 -4.89 -12.78
CA ARG A 31 -8.75 -4.56 -11.68
C ARG A 31 -10.09 -5.27 -11.83
N GLU A 32 -10.62 -5.37 -13.04
CA GLU A 32 -11.88 -6.07 -13.32
C GLU A 32 -11.79 -7.56 -12.99
N GLU A 33 -10.64 -8.18 -13.29
CA GLU A 33 -10.40 -9.60 -12.99
C GLU A 33 -10.48 -9.87 -11.48
N TYR A 34 -9.87 -9.02 -10.63
CA TYR A 34 -9.94 -9.16 -9.18
C TYR A 34 -11.36 -9.01 -8.61
N HIS A 35 -12.18 -8.18 -9.25
CA HIS A 35 -13.57 -8.00 -8.83
C HIS A 35 -14.43 -9.20 -9.21
N ARG A 36 -14.10 -9.87 -10.33
CA ARG A 36 -14.80 -11.09 -10.76
C ARG A 36 -14.45 -12.27 -9.87
N GLU A 37 -13.18 -12.44 -9.55
CA GLU A 37 -12.69 -13.53 -8.71
C GLU A 37 -11.69 -12.98 -7.69
N PRO A 38 -12.08 -12.84 -6.41
CA PRO A 38 -11.19 -12.29 -5.38
C PRO A 38 -9.91 -13.13 -5.23
N GLN A 39 -8.79 -12.55 -5.66
CA GLN A 39 -7.46 -13.14 -5.63
C GLN A 39 -6.67 -12.73 -4.39
N ASP A 40 -5.81 -13.62 -3.89
CA ASP A 40 -4.85 -13.26 -2.84
C ASP A 40 -3.75 -12.30 -3.34
N ALA A 41 -2.90 -11.81 -2.45
CA ALA A 41 -1.89 -10.82 -2.79
C ALA A 41 -0.89 -11.29 -3.87
N GLU A 42 -0.54 -12.59 -3.89
CA GLU A 42 0.39 -13.16 -4.85
C GLU A 42 -0.25 -13.33 -6.22
N GLN A 43 -1.46 -13.88 -6.26
CA GLN A 43 -2.25 -14.01 -7.47
C GLN A 43 -2.54 -12.64 -8.10
N ARG A 44 -2.82 -11.62 -7.28
CA ARG A 44 -2.94 -10.24 -7.77
C ARG A 44 -1.66 -9.79 -8.44
N LEU A 45 -0.51 -9.95 -7.80
CA LEU A 45 0.77 -9.56 -8.40
C LEU A 45 1.06 -10.33 -9.69
N ARG A 46 0.86 -11.66 -9.70
CA ARG A 46 1.06 -12.51 -10.88
C ARG A 46 0.20 -12.01 -12.04
N LEU A 47 -1.08 -11.72 -11.81
CA LEU A 47 -1.97 -11.20 -12.85
C LEU A 47 -1.45 -9.88 -13.43
N ALA A 48 -1.04 -8.94 -12.59
CA ALA A 48 -0.52 -7.65 -13.04
C ALA A 48 0.77 -7.82 -13.88
N LEU A 49 1.70 -8.68 -13.43
CA LEU A 49 2.95 -8.95 -14.14
C LEU A 49 2.73 -9.61 -15.51
N LEU A 50 1.68 -10.40 -15.66
CA LEU A 50 1.33 -11.07 -16.91
C LEU A 50 0.58 -10.18 -17.91
N ASN A 51 -0.15 -9.16 -17.43
CA ASN A 51 -1.09 -8.40 -18.27
C ASN A 51 -0.71 -6.92 -18.46
N VAL A 52 0.13 -6.35 -17.59
CA VAL A 52 0.62 -4.98 -17.73
C VAL A 52 2.00 -5.01 -18.36
N ASP A 53 2.25 -4.11 -19.32
CA ASP A 53 3.53 -4.07 -20.04
C ASP A 53 4.73 -3.93 -19.09
N TYR A 54 4.56 -3.19 -17.99
CA TYR A 54 5.46 -3.13 -16.85
C TYR A 54 4.73 -2.58 -15.62
N VAL A 55 5.26 -2.86 -14.42
CA VAL A 55 4.76 -2.31 -13.16
C VAL A 55 5.91 -1.66 -12.40
N THR A 56 5.68 -0.53 -11.72
CA THR A 56 6.71 0.02 -10.82
C THR A 56 6.49 -0.41 -9.37
N SER A 57 7.59 -0.54 -8.62
CA SER A 57 7.57 -0.86 -7.19
C SER A 57 6.74 0.13 -6.37
N PHE A 58 6.57 1.36 -6.87
CA PHE A 58 5.75 2.38 -6.24
C PHE A 58 4.26 2.17 -6.48
N GLU A 59 3.84 1.56 -7.60
CA GLU A 59 2.44 1.32 -7.91
C GLU A 59 1.86 0.12 -7.14
N LEU A 60 2.67 -0.90 -6.89
CA LEU A 60 2.20 -2.16 -6.31
C LEU A 60 1.43 -1.99 -4.98
N PRO A 61 1.88 -1.16 -4.02
CA PRO A 61 1.12 -0.91 -2.80
C PRO A 61 -0.22 -0.21 -3.07
N PHE A 62 -0.32 0.63 -4.09
CA PHE A 62 -1.54 1.42 -4.34
C PHE A 62 -2.52 0.74 -5.29
N ARG A 63 -2.07 0.12 -6.37
CA ARG A 63 -2.96 -0.53 -7.34
C ARG A 63 -3.45 -1.89 -6.85
N LEU A 64 -2.61 -2.62 -6.10
CA LEU A 64 -2.85 -4.01 -5.72
C LEU A 64 -2.97 -4.23 -4.20
N LEU A 65 -2.78 -3.18 -3.40
CA LEU A 65 -2.73 -3.23 -1.93
C LEU A 65 -1.75 -4.27 -1.38
N LEU A 66 -0.58 -4.41 -2.02
CA LEU A 66 0.45 -5.35 -1.59
C LEU A 66 1.22 -4.80 -0.40
N LEU A 67 1.01 -5.38 0.78
CA LEU A 67 1.68 -4.97 2.02
C LEU A 67 3.14 -5.45 2.10
N ARG A 68 3.50 -6.43 1.27
CA ARG A 68 4.81 -7.10 1.22
C ARG A 68 5.30 -7.24 -0.23
N ALA A 69 5.18 -6.17 -1.01
CA ALA A 69 5.49 -6.18 -2.44
C ALA A 69 6.91 -6.70 -2.77
N PRO A 70 7.99 -6.31 -2.05
CA PRO A 70 9.32 -6.84 -2.33
C PRO A 70 9.40 -8.37 -2.21
N GLN A 71 8.83 -8.93 -1.13
CA GLN A 71 8.85 -10.38 -0.90
C GLN A 71 8.05 -11.15 -1.97
N LEU A 72 6.94 -10.58 -2.44
CA LEU A 72 6.13 -11.19 -3.50
C LEU A 72 6.84 -11.13 -4.86
N ILE A 73 7.53 -10.02 -5.17
CA ILE A 73 8.37 -9.91 -6.37
C ILE A 73 9.48 -10.95 -6.34
N ASP A 74 10.19 -11.07 -5.21
CA ASP A 74 11.27 -12.04 -5.08
C ASP A 74 10.77 -13.48 -5.27
N LYS A 75 9.57 -13.80 -4.77
CA LYS A 75 8.95 -15.12 -4.97
C LYS A 75 8.64 -15.40 -6.45
N LEU A 76 8.13 -14.42 -7.20
CA LEU A 76 7.70 -14.60 -8.59
C LEU A 76 8.82 -14.38 -9.62
N ARG A 77 9.97 -13.86 -9.19
CA ARG A 77 11.08 -13.48 -10.07
C ARG A 77 11.55 -14.63 -10.95
N ASP A 78 11.83 -15.77 -10.34
CA ASP A 78 12.41 -16.92 -11.05
C ASP A 78 11.35 -17.64 -11.89
N GLU A 79 10.11 -17.72 -11.39
CA GLU A 79 8.98 -18.34 -12.10
C GLU A 79 8.64 -17.61 -13.39
N LEU A 80 8.59 -16.27 -13.35
CA LEU A 80 8.16 -15.43 -14.47
C LEU A 80 9.33 -14.84 -15.26
N GLN A 81 10.58 -15.13 -14.87
CA GLN A 81 11.80 -14.57 -15.47
C GLN A 81 11.77 -13.04 -15.51
N LEU A 82 11.45 -12.42 -14.36
CA LEU A 82 11.24 -10.98 -14.30
C LEU A 82 12.53 -10.20 -14.59
N SER A 83 12.44 -9.32 -15.58
CA SER A 83 13.43 -8.29 -15.83
C SER A 83 13.15 -7.08 -14.93
N GLN A 84 14.22 -6.38 -14.54
CA GLN A 84 14.12 -5.19 -13.70
C GLN A 84 15.02 -4.06 -14.18
N LYS A 85 14.60 -2.83 -13.85
CA LYS A 85 15.36 -1.61 -14.14
C LYS A 85 15.09 -0.58 -13.04
N SER A 86 16.16 0.03 -12.52
CA SER A 86 16.06 1.11 -11.54
C SER A 86 15.54 2.40 -12.19
N VAL A 87 14.67 3.10 -11.48
CA VAL A 87 13.98 4.31 -11.96
C VAL A 87 13.82 5.35 -10.86
N VAL A 88 13.53 6.59 -11.26
CA VAL A 88 13.24 7.70 -10.34
C VAL A 88 11.73 7.90 -10.23
N ILE A 89 11.20 7.95 -9.00
CA ILE A 89 9.79 8.14 -8.71
C ILE A 89 9.59 9.46 -7.98
N ASN A 90 8.65 10.28 -8.46
CA ASN A 90 8.31 11.59 -7.87
C ASN A 90 9.57 12.43 -7.61
N ASP A 91 10.42 12.53 -8.63
CA ASP A 91 11.63 13.36 -8.73
C ASP A 91 12.81 12.98 -7.82
N ASN A 92 12.62 12.23 -6.74
CA ASN A 92 13.69 11.96 -5.79
C ASN A 92 13.70 10.56 -5.15
N LYS A 93 12.66 9.75 -5.35
CA LYS A 93 12.59 8.41 -4.75
C LYS A 93 13.19 7.41 -5.71
N ARG A 94 14.02 6.51 -5.20
CA ARG A 94 14.45 5.33 -5.98
C ARG A 94 13.31 4.34 -6.04
N GLY A 95 13.06 3.80 -7.22
CA GLY A 95 12.10 2.74 -7.47
C GLY A 95 12.67 1.74 -8.46
N GLU A 96 11.88 0.71 -8.73
CA GLU A 96 12.21 -0.35 -9.68
C GLU A 96 11.02 -0.55 -10.60
N VAL A 97 11.31 -0.82 -11.87
CA VAL A 97 10.36 -1.36 -12.85
C VAL A 97 10.52 -2.87 -12.87
N TYR A 98 9.41 -3.59 -12.98
CA TYR A 98 9.37 -5.04 -13.23
C TYR A 98 8.54 -5.33 -14.48
N SER A 99 9.00 -6.26 -15.30
CA SER A 99 8.26 -6.78 -16.46
C SER A 99 8.71 -8.20 -16.78
N ILE A 100 7.83 -8.96 -17.43
CA ILE A 100 8.19 -10.24 -18.06
C ILE A 100 8.95 -10.04 -19.39
N LYS A 101 8.99 -8.80 -19.92
CA LYS A 101 9.75 -8.47 -21.13
C LYS A 101 11.23 -8.34 -20.80
N ALA A 102 12.08 -9.01 -21.57
CA ALA A 102 13.54 -8.92 -21.42
C ALA A 102 14.10 -7.54 -21.74
N ASP A 103 13.54 -6.87 -22.76
CA ASP A 103 13.95 -5.53 -23.17
C ASP A 103 13.11 -4.45 -22.48
N LEU A 104 13.78 -3.63 -21.66
CA LEU A 104 13.20 -2.51 -20.93
C LEU A 104 13.65 -1.15 -21.49
N SER A 105 14.28 -1.11 -22.66
CA SER A 105 14.79 0.12 -23.28
C SER A 105 13.69 1.15 -23.56
N ALA A 106 12.48 0.68 -23.90
CA ALA A 106 11.32 1.53 -24.15
C ALA A 106 10.59 1.98 -22.86
N VAL A 107 10.96 1.46 -21.69
CA VAL A 107 10.33 1.85 -20.41
C VAL A 107 10.94 3.15 -19.89
N PRO A 108 10.15 4.16 -19.47
CA PRO A 108 10.66 5.40 -18.92
C PRO A 108 11.63 5.21 -17.74
N ASP A 109 12.59 6.13 -17.60
CA ASP A 109 13.53 6.16 -16.46
C ASP A 109 12.96 6.90 -15.24
N ALA A 110 11.87 7.64 -15.42
CA ALA A 110 11.24 8.43 -14.39
C ALA A 110 9.71 8.38 -14.47
N PHE A 111 9.06 8.39 -13.31
CA PHE A 111 7.61 8.34 -13.18
C PHE A 111 7.13 9.36 -12.15
N ARG A 112 5.99 9.97 -12.42
CA ARG A 112 5.32 10.85 -11.45
C ARG A 112 3.91 10.37 -11.23
N TYR A 113 3.54 10.20 -9.96
CA TYR A 113 2.22 9.67 -9.59
C TYR A 113 1.39 10.72 -8.88
N ARG A 114 0.09 10.68 -9.18
CA ARG A 114 -0.94 11.37 -8.39
C ARG A 114 -1.79 10.33 -7.67
N PHE A 115 -2.05 10.60 -6.39
CA PHE A 115 -2.95 9.80 -5.58
C PHE A 115 -4.06 10.68 -5.00
N SER A 116 -5.31 10.25 -5.18
CA SER A 116 -6.46 10.83 -4.50
C SER A 116 -7.44 9.73 -4.11
N ASN A 117 -8.00 9.82 -2.90
CA ASN A 117 -8.93 8.82 -2.40
C ASN A 117 -10.05 9.46 -1.56
N ARG A 118 -11.19 8.78 -1.51
CA ARG A 118 -12.26 8.98 -0.54
C ARG A 118 -12.65 7.60 -0.03
N ILE A 119 -12.20 7.29 1.19
CA ILE A 119 -12.34 5.98 1.80
C ILE A 119 -12.95 6.16 3.18
N ARG A 120 -13.99 5.37 3.48
CA ARG A 120 -14.55 5.25 4.82
C ARG A 120 -13.88 4.08 5.54
N ARG A 121 -13.36 4.34 6.74
CA ARG A 121 -12.85 3.34 7.67
C ARG A 121 -13.92 3.04 8.70
N ILE A 122 -14.36 1.78 8.78
CA ILE A 122 -15.43 1.35 9.67
C ILE A 122 -14.87 0.28 10.60
N GLU A 123 -14.96 0.54 11.91
CA GLU A 123 -14.50 -0.37 12.96
C GLU A 123 -15.47 -0.28 14.15
N PRO A 124 -15.80 -1.40 14.82
CA PRO A 124 -16.57 -1.36 16.05
C PRO A 124 -15.87 -0.49 17.11
N GLY A 125 -16.53 0.54 17.61
CA GLY A 125 -15.92 1.49 18.57
C GLY A 125 -15.24 2.71 17.94
N GLY A 126 -15.20 2.80 16.61
CA GLY A 126 -15.26 4.09 15.91
C GLY A 126 -13.99 4.94 15.91
N THR A 127 -12.87 4.42 15.40
CA THR A 127 -11.79 5.31 14.93
C THR A 127 -12.07 5.70 13.47
N PRO A 128 -12.62 6.90 13.19
CA PRO A 128 -12.93 7.33 11.83
C PRO A 128 -11.65 7.66 11.06
N ALA A 129 -11.74 7.58 9.73
CA ALA A 129 -10.67 8.00 8.83
C ALA A 129 -10.22 9.47 9.06
N THR A 130 -11.12 10.32 9.58
CA THR A 130 -10.87 11.75 9.80
C THR A 130 -9.72 12.03 10.76
N ALA A 131 -9.48 11.17 11.75
CA ALA A 131 -8.36 11.33 12.69
C ALA A 131 -7.01 11.26 11.94
N TYR A 132 -6.84 10.28 11.05
CA TYR A 132 -5.64 10.15 10.22
C TYR A 132 -5.49 11.29 9.22
N GLN A 133 -6.60 11.73 8.62
CA GLN A 133 -6.62 12.84 7.67
C GLN A 133 -6.18 14.15 8.32
N GLN A 134 -6.64 14.44 9.55
CA GLN A 134 -6.23 15.63 10.29
C GLN A 134 -4.72 15.65 10.58
N ILE A 135 -4.14 14.51 10.98
CA ILE A 135 -2.70 14.38 11.16
C ILE A 135 -1.93 14.63 9.85
N ALA A 136 -2.43 14.10 8.73
CA ALA A 136 -1.81 14.25 7.43
C ALA A 136 -1.78 15.71 6.93
N LEU A 137 -2.78 16.51 7.31
CA LEU A 137 -2.87 17.94 7.01
C LEU A 137 -1.89 18.78 7.84
N GLN A 138 -1.62 18.38 9.08
CA GLN A 138 -0.78 19.15 10.01
C GLN A 138 0.71 18.86 9.86
N VAL A 139 1.07 17.61 9.55
CA VAL A 139 2.46 17.15 9.54
C VAL A 139 2.83 16.71 8.13
N ARG A 140 4.02 17.06 7.65
CA ARG A 140 4.49 16.64 6.31
C ARG A 140 5.21 15.28 6.32
N ASN A 141 6.02 15.01 7.34
CA ASN A 141 6.86 13.81 7.40
C ASN A 141 6.01 12.55 7.70
N PRO A 142 6.02 11.51 6.85
CA PRO A 142 5.21 10.31 7.06
C PRO A 142 5.46 9.55 8.37
N ARG A 143 6.72 9.46 8.82
CA ARG A 143 7.06 8.77 10.09
C ARG A 143 6.58 9.57 11.29
N GLU A 144 6.69 10.89 11.23
CA GLU A 144 6.16 11.75 12.30
C GLU A 144 4.63 11.65 12.39
N ARG A 145 3.93 11.57 11.25
CA ARG A 145 2.48 11.29 11.24
C ARG A 145 2.14 9.97 11.94
N LEU A 146 2.92 8.91 11.69
CA LEU A 146 2.75 7.62 12.35
C LEU A 146 2.94 7.73 13.86
N LYS A 147 4.00 8.41 14.29
CA LYS A 147 4.29 8.63 15.71
C LYS A 147 3.12 9.36 16.40
N ILE A 148 2.67 10.48 15.84
CA ILE A 148 1.54 11.26 16.37
C ILE A 148 0.26 10.42 16.42
N ALA A 149 -0.01 9.61 15.39
CA ALA A 149 -1.18 8.73 15.38
C ALA A 149 -1.15 7.75 16.57
N LEU A 150 -0.02 7.08 16.79
CA LEU A 150 0.16 6.14 17.90
C LEU A 150 0.09 6.84 19.27
N GLU A 151 0.73 7.99 19.42
CA GLU A 151 0.70 8.80 20.66
C GLU A 151 -0.71 9.33 20.97
N SER A 152 -1.52 9.58 19.93
CA SER A 152 -2.93 9.96 20.07
C SER A 152 -3.85 8.76 20.36
N GLY A 153 -3.29 7.57 20.59
CA GLY A 153 -4.05 6.35 20.89
C GLY A 153 -4.68 5.67 19.68
N LEU A 154 -4.35 6.08 18.45
CA LEU A 154 -4.90 5.45 17.26
C LEU A 154 -4.26 4.07 17.01
N GLN A 155 -5.09 3.13 16.54
CA GLN A 155 -4.63 1.84 16.04
C GLN A 155 -4.32 1.92 14.54
N VAL A 156 -3.05 1.77 14.17
CA VAL A 156 -2.60 1.96 12.79
C VAL A 156 -2.23 0.61 12.17
N ASN A 157 -2.81 0.26 11.03
CA ASN A 157 -2.35 -0.85 10.20
C ASN A 157 -1.74 -0.33 8.88
N ALA A 158 -1.33 -1.26 8.01
CA ALA A 158 -0.66 -0.90 6.76
C ALA A 158 -1.55 -0.12 5.77
N LEU A 159 -2.88 -0.32 5.78
CA LEU A 159 -3.79 0.44 4.91
C LEU A 159 -4.00 1.87 5.43
N ASP A 160 -4.09 2.07 6.75
CA ASP A 160 -4.10 3.42 7.34
C ASP A 160 -2.83 4.19 6.93
N GLY A 161 -1.68 3.51 7.04
CA GLY A 161 -0.37 4.01 6.62
C GLY A 161 -0.34 4.43 5.15
N LEU A 162 -0.85 3.57 4.27
CA LEU A 162 -0.87 3.80 2.84
C LEU A 162 -1.82 4.93 2.44
N PHE A 163 -3.04 4.94 2.98
CA PHE A 163 -4.11 5.84 2.53
C PHE A 163 -4.02 7.25 3.08
N TRP A 164 -3.51 7.42 4.31
CA TRP A 164 -3.52 8.73 4.98
C TRP A 164 -2.16 9.18 5.49
N LEU A 165 -1.25 8.27 5.88
CA LEU A 165 0.03 8.69 6.47
C LEU A 165 1.16 8.83 5.43
N GLY A 166 1.00 8.25 4.24
CA GLY A 166 2.00 8.29 3.17
C GLY A 166 3.11 7.25 3.35
N LEU A 167 2.77 6.10 3.95
CA LEU A 167 3.70 5.04 4.31
C LEU A 167 3.42 3.79 3.46
N GLN A 168 4.39 3.40 2.63
CA GLN A 168 4.31 2.15 1.86
C GLN A 168 4.77 0.93 2.66
N ARG A 169 5.63 1.14 3.67
CA ARG A 169 6.27 0.08 4.45
C ARG A 169 6.18 0.39 5.95
N ILE A 170 4.96 0.44 6.47
CA ILE A 170 4.72 0.82 7.89
C ILE A 170 5.58 0.03 8.87
N ALA A 171 5.81 -1.27 8.63
CA ALA A 171 6.61 -2.11 9.52
C ALA A 171 8.06 -1.63 9.70
N ALA A 172 8.66 -1.03 8.66
CA ALA A 172 9.99 -0.46 8.76
C ALA A 172 10.01 0.78 9.67
N ASP A 173 9.02 1.66 9.53
CA ASP A 173 8.91 2.85 10.37
C ASP A 173 8.53 2.48 11.83
N ILE A 174 7.71 1.46 12.05
CA ILE A 174 7.43 0.91 13.38
C ILE A 174 8.71 0.38 14.03
N SER A 175 9.55 -0.33 13.28
CA SER A 175 10.85 -0.81 13.77
C SER A 175 11.74 0.35 14.24
N VAL A 176 11.80 1.43 13.45
CA VAL A 176 12.57 2.65 13.81
C VAL A 176 12.01 3.30 15.08
N LEU A 177 10.69 3.43 15.21
CA LEU A 177 10.06 4.02 16.40
C LEU A 177 10.29 3.18 17.67
N ARG A 178 10.26 1.84 17.55
CA ARG A 178 10.63 0.95 18.64
C ARG A 178 12.08 1.11 19.06
N GLN A 179 12.99 1.21 18.10
CA GLN A 179 14.42 1.46 18.37
C GLN A 179 14.66 2.81 19.05
N SER A 180 13.79 3.81 18.81
CA SER A 180 13.81 5.08 19.55
C SER A 180 13.14 5.02 20.93
N GLY A 181 12.77 3.83 21.43
CA GLY A 181 12.21 3.62 22.76
C GLY A 181 10.67 3.65 22.83
N MET A 182 9.97 3.75 21.70
CA MET A 182 8.50 3.79 21.71
C MET A 182 7.92 2.39 21.95
N ALA A 183 7.13 2.27 23.02
CA ALA A 183 6.44 1.06 23.44
C ALA A 183 5.27 0.71 22.51
N ILE A 184 5.53 0.11 21.34
CA ILE A 184 4.51 -0.22 20.35
C ILE A 184 4.13 -1.70 20.41
N ALA A 185 2.87 -2.02 20.70
CA ALA A 185 2.31 -3.36 20.59
C ALA A 185 1.93 -3.69 19.14
N THR A 186 1.88 -4.98 18.83
CA THR A 186 1.35 -5.51 17.57
C THR A 186 0.27 -6.54 17.87
N ALA A 187 -0.89 -6.39 17.26
CA ALA A 187 -1.96 -7.38 17.25
C ALA A 187 -2.33 -7.71 15.80
N GLU A 188 -2.93 -8.87 15.58
CA GLU A 188 -3.50 -9.22 14.29
C GLU A 188 -4.97 -8.80 14.23
N ARG A 189 -5.38 -8.17 13.12
CA ARG A 189 -6.77 -7.82 12.86
C ARG A 189 -7.19 -8.30 11.50
N ASN A 190 -8.42 -8.77 11.40
CA ASN A 190 -9.05 -8.99 10.11
C ASN A 190 -9.39 -7.63 9.50
N VAL A 191 -9.14 -7.50 8.20
CA VAL A 191 -9.38 -6.29 7.44
C VAL A 191 -10.03 -6.66 6.11
N PHE A 192 -11.08 -5.94 5.75
CA PHE A 192 -11.69 -5.98 4.44
C PHE A 192 -11.46 -4.66 3.70
N ASP A 193 -11.28 -4.71 2.38
CA ASP A 193 -11.37 -3.53 1.53
C ASP A 193 -12.21 -3.80 0.28
N SER A 194 -12.92 -2.77 -0.17
CA SER A 194 -13.70 -2.85 -1.40
C SER A 194 -12.89 -2.57 -2.67
N LEU A 195 -11.57 -2.33 -2.61
CA LEU A 195 -10.74 -2.20 -3.83
C LEU A 195 -10.48 -3.56 -4.46
N THR A 196 -10.22 -4.54 -3.61
CA THR A 196 -9.83 -5.89 -3.97
C THR A 196 -10.92 -6.90 -3.64
N GLY A 197 -11.92 -6.51 -2.83
CA GLY A 197 -12.98 -7.39 -2.38
C GLY A 197 -12.51 -8.49 -1.41
N THR A 198 -11.30 -8.37 -0.85
CA THR A 198 -10.69 -9.44 -0.04
C THR A 198 -10.72 -9.14 1.45
N ILE A 199 -10.84 -10.20 2.26
CA ILE A 199 -10.59 -10.17 3.70
C ILE A 199 -9.19 -10.74 3.93
N ARG A 200 -8.39 -10.06 4.76
CA ARG A 200 -7.06 -10.52 5.14
C ARG A 200 -6.74 -10.16 6.58
N THR A 201 -5.95 -11.01 7.23
CA THR A 201 -5.39 -10.72 8.55
C THR A 201 -4.11 -9.92 8.38
N ILE A 202 -4.03 -8.73 9.00
CA ILE A 202 -2.86 -7.86 8.91
C ILE A 202 -2.44 -7.34 10.30
N PRO A 203 -1.16 -7.01 10.48
CA PRO A 203 -0.69 -6.38 11.72
C PRO A 203 -1.32 -5.00 11.92
N THR A 204 -1.80 -4.76 13.14
CA THR A 204 -2.25 -3.47 13.65
C THR A 204 -1.37 -3.09 14.83
N TYR A 205 -0.93 -1.83 14.85
CA TYR A 205 0.00 -1.27 15.81
C TYR A 205 -0.71 -0.25 16.69
N SER A 206 -0.41 -0.27 17.98
CA SER A 206 -0.89 0.73 18.94
C SER A 206 0.17 0.98 19.98
N LEU A 207 0.13 2.15 20.62
CA LEU A 207 0.97 2.37 21.79
C LEU A 207 0.51 1.43 22.91
N ASN A 208 1.46 0.77 23.58
CA ASN A 208 1.22 -0.02 24.77
C ASN A 208 1.61 0.79 26.01
N PRO A 209 0.65 1.27 26.81
CA PRO A 209 0.96 2.02 28.03
C PRO A 209 1.67 1.19 29.11
N GLU A 210 1.63 -0.15 29.03
CA GLU A 210 2.25 -1.02 30.03
C GLU A 210 3.75 -1.27 29.79
N ILE A 211 4.24 -1.08 28.57
CA ILE A 211 5.67 -1.24 28.21
C ILE A 211 6.44 0.10 28.39
N ALA A 212 5.74 1.22 28.62
CA ALA A 212 6.33 2.55 28.76
C ALA A 212 6.89 2.88 30.16
N ARG A 213 7.13 1.86 31.01
CA ARG A 213 7.70 2.02 32.36
C ARG A 213 9.15 1.58 32.43
#